data_AF-C9RGU0-F1
#
_entry.id   AF-C9RGU0-F1
#
_cell.length_a   1.000
_cell.length_b   1.000
_cell.length_c   1.000
_cell.angle_alpha   90.00
_cell.angle_beta   90.00
_cell.angle_gamma   90.00
#
_symmetry.space_group_name_H-M   'P 1'
#
loop_
_entity.id
_entity.type
_entity.pdbx_description
1 polymer ?
#
loop_
_entity_poly.entity_id
_entity_poly.type
_entity_poly.pdbx_seq_one_letter_code
_entity_poly.pdbx_strand_id
1 'polypeptide(L)' 'MRDILIHKYFGVDLGLTWEVVKKDIPKLKEEILKIIGRVR' A
#
# COMPACT_ATOMS: atom_id res chain seq x y z
N MET A 1 -4.79 -6.62 2.79
CA MET A 1 -4.49 -7.07 1.41
C MET A 1 -3.29 -8.01 1.34
N ARG A 2 -2.18 -7.77 2.05
CA ARG A 2 -1.00 -8.65 2.06
C ARG A 2 -1.34 -10.15 2.16
N ASP A 3 -2.16 -10.52 3.14
CA ASP A 3 -2.46 -11.94 3.38
C ASP A 3 -3.22 -12.58 2.21
N ILE A 4 -4.10 -11.80 1.56
CA ILE A 4 -4.85 -12.25 0.38
C ILE A 4 -3.90 -12.35 -0.82
N LEU A 5 -3.08 -11.33 -1.06
CA LEU A 5 -2.11 -11.31 -2.16
C LEU A 5 -1.09 -12.44 -2.10
N ILE A 6 -0.70 -12.89 -0.89
CA ILE A 6 0.33 -13.92 -0.70
C ILE A 6 -0.29 -15.31 -0.54
N HIS A 7 -1.35 -15.46 0.25
CA HIS A 7 -1.87 -16.78 0.64
C HIS A 7 -3.19 -17.16 -0.06
N LYS A 8 -3.88 -16.20 -0.70
CA LYS A 8 -5.16 -16.40 -1.39
C LYS A 8 -5.18 -15.67 -2.74
N TYR A 9 -4.08 -15.73 -3.49
CA TYR A 9 -3.87 -14.89 -4.68
C TYR A 9 -4.91 -15.12 -5.79
N PHE A 10 -5.55 -16.29 -5.84
CA PHE A 10 -6.66 -16.56 -6.76
C PHE A 10 -7.93 -15.72 -6.48
N GLY A 11 -8.10 -15.22 -5.26
CA GLY A 11 -9.23 -14.38 -4.85
C GLY A 11 -8.90 -12.89 -4.84
N VAL A 12 -7.87 -12.46 -5.57
CA VAL A 12 -7.45 -11.06 -5.60
C VAL A 12 -8.39 -10.24 -6.49
N ASP A 13 -8.96 -9.20 -5.90
CA ASP A 13 -9.63 -8.14 -6.64
C ASP A 13 -8.58 -7.18 -7.23
N LEU A 14 -8.42 -7.22 -8.56
CA LEU A 14 -7.47 -6.38 -9.28
C LEU A 14 -7.86 -4.90 -9.28
N GLY A 15 -9.15 -4.58 -9.26
CA GLY A 15 -9.63 -3.20 -9.20
C GLY A 15 -9.27 -2.55 -7.87
N LEU A 16 -9.59 -3.23 -6.77
CA LEU A 16 -9.21 -2.79 -5.43
C LEU A 16 -7.68 -2.68 -5.30
N THR A 17 -6.94 -3.68 -5.79
CA THR A 17 -5.48 -3.67 -5.77
C THR A 17 -4.91 -2.48 -6.53
N TRP A 18 -5.47 -2.15 -7.68
CA TRP A 18 -5.04 -1.00 -8.49
C TRP A 18 -5.33 0.34 -7.80
N GLU A 19 -6.45 0.45 -7.08
CA GLU A 19 -6.76 1.64 -6.29
C GLU A 19 -5.78 1.83 -5.12
N VAL A 20 -5.42 0.76 -4.41
CA VAL A 20 -4.39 0.81 -3.35
C VAL A 20 -3.04 1.25 -3.90
N VAL A 21 -2.65 0.75 -5.08
CA VAL A 21 -1.40 1.16 -5.75
C VAL A 21 -1.40 2.64 -6.10
N LYS A 22 -2.51 3.19 -6.59
CA LYS A 22 -2.58 4.60 -7.02
C LYS A 22 -2.82 5.59 -5.88
N LYS A 23 -3.47 5.18 -4.79
CA LYS A 23 -3.90 6.10 -3.72
C LYS A 23 -3.13 5.89 -2.42
N ASP A 24 -3.11 4.65 -1.93
CA ASP A 24 -2.61 4.36 -0.59
C ASP A 24 -1.08 4.26 -0.54
N ILE A 25 -0.45 3.65 -1.54
CA ILE A 25 1.02 3.54 -1.59
C ILE A 25 1.68 4.93 -1.68
N PRO A 26 1.25 5.88 -2.54
CA PRO A 26 1.82 7.22 -2.57
C PRO A 26 1.62 7.97 -1.25
N LYS A 27 0.42 7.87 -0.65
CA LYS A 27 0.14 8.48 0.65
C LYS A 27 1.08 7.95 1.73
N LEU A 28 1.26 6.63 1.81
CA LEU A 28 2.18 6.00 2.75
C LEU A 28 3.62 6.49 2.55
N LYS A 29 4.06 6.68 1.30
CA LYS A 29 5.39 7.24 1.01
C LYS A 29 5.54 8.65 1.61
N GLU A 30 4.54 9.51 1.47
CA GLU A 30 4.57 10.86 2.07
C GLU A 30 4.62 10.81 3.60
N GLU A 31 3.86 9.90 4.22
CA GLU A 31 3.87 9.71 5.67
C GLU A 31 5.24 9.23 6.18
N ILE A 32 5.88 8.30 5.47
CA ILE A 32 7.23 7.83 5.78
C ILE A 32 8.24 8.99 5.68
N LEU A 33 8.19 9.80 4.62
CA LEU A 33 9.07 10.96 4.47
C LEU A 33 8.90 11.98 5.59
N LYS A 34 7.66 12.22 6.03
CA LYS A 34 7.36 13.08 7.19
C LYS A 34 7.98 12.53 8.48
N ILE A 35 7.93 11.22 8.70
CA ILE A 35 8.52 10.58 9.89
C ILE A 35 10.04 10.69 9.83
N ILE A 36 10.67 10.35 8.71
CA ILE A 36 12.13 10.46 8.55
C ILE A 36 12.60 11.90 8.74
N GLY A 37 11.85 12.88 8.21
CA GLY A 37 12.14 14.30 8.40
C GLY A 37 11.98 14.80 9.85
N ARG A 38 11.15 14.15 10.67
CA ARG A 38 10.99 14.45 12.11
C ARG A 38 12.09 13.85 12.99
N VAL A 39 12.85 12.88 12.48
CA VAL A 39 13.93 12.18 13.20
C VAL A 39 15.30 12.81 12.91
N ARG A 40 15.32 14.03 12.36
CA ARG A 40 16.54 14.84 12.18
C ARG A 40 16.65 15.95 13.21
#